data_AF-A0A2T0UEI2-F1
#
_entry.id   AF-A0A2T0UEI2-F1
#
_cell.length_a   1.000
_cell.length_b   1.000
_cell.length_c   1.000
_cell.angle_alpha   90.00
_cell.angle_beta   90.00
_cell.angle_gamma   90.00
#
_symmetry.space_group_name_H-M   'P 1'
#
loop_
_entity.id
_entity.type
_entity.pdbx_description
1 polymer ?
#
loop_
_entity_poly.entity_id
_entity_poly.type
_entity_poly.pdbx_seq_one_letter_code
_entity_poly.pdbx_strand_id
1 'polypeptide(L)' 'ETHHLTAWRDGGHTRIDDAVPLCGTHHHAIDRADTEHWIERDADGRITIHFRQRQATG' A
#
# COMPACT_ATOMS: atom_id res chain seq x y z
N GLU A 1 -10.89 -2.69 -4.65
CA GLU A 1 -10.58 -1.25 -4.61
C GLU A 1 -9.20 -1.04 -5.22
N THR A 2 -8.92 0.14 -5.76
CA THR A 2 -7.62 0.45 -6.39
C THR A 2 -6.88 1.44 -5.51
N HIS A 3 -5.68 1.07 -5.07
CA HIS A 3 -4.84 1.89 -4.22
C HIS A 3 -3.72 2.54 -5.04
N HIS A 4 -3.51 3.85 -4.90
CA HIS A 4 -2.36 4.50 -5.53
C HIS A 4 -1.10 4.21 -4.70
N LEU A 5 -0.01 3.78 -5.35
CA LEU A 5 1.26 3.50 -4.68
C LEU A 5 1.89 4.77 -4.13
N THR A 6 1.75 5.88 -4.86
CA THR A 6 2.07 7.22 -4.39
C THR A 6 0.78 7.97 -4.08
N ALA A 7 0.58 8.41 -2.84
CA ALA A 7 -0.62 9.15 -2.48
C ALA A 7 -0.66 10.53 -3.18
N TRP A 8 -1.84 11.01 -3.55
CA TRP A 8 -2.00 12.33 -4.18
C TRP A 8 -1.47 13.49 -3.33
N ARG A 9 -1.63 13.40 -2.00
CA ARG A 9 -1.11 14.39 -1.06
C ARG A 9 0.42 14.52 -1.13
N ASP A 10 1.09 13.45 -1.58
CA ASP A 10 2.55 13.35 -1.70
C ASP A 10 3.00 13.55 -3.17
N GLY A 11 2.09 14.03 -4.04
CA GLY A 11 2.37 14.31 -5.45
C GLY A 11 2.10 13.14 -6.42
N GLY A 12 1.45 12.06 -5.95
CA GLY A 12 1.09 10.91 -6.78
C GLY A 12 0.21 11.28 -7.98
N HIS A 13 0.38 10.55 -9.08
CA HIS A 13 -0.37 10.80 -10.31
C HIS A 13 -1.52 9.81 -10.48
N THR A 14 -2.59 10.21 -11.16
CA THR A 14 -3.67 9.28 -11.54
C THR A 14 -3.25 8.45 -12.76
N ARG A 15 -2.33 7.51 -12.57
CA ARG A 15 -1.90 6.56 -13.60
C ARG A 15 -2.16 5.13 -13.14
N ILE A 16 -2.61 4.27 -14.06
CA ILE A 16 -2.91 2.86 -13.75
C ILE A 16 -1.64 2.11 -13.34
N ASP A 17 -0.47 2.50 -13.85
CA ASP A 17 0.82 1.90 -13.50
C ASP A 17 1.39 2.39 -12.15
N ASP A 18 0.74 3.38 -11.51
CA ASP A 18 1.00 3.85 -10.14
C ASP A 18 -0.09 3.38 -9.17
N ALA A 19 -0.78 2.29 -9.51
CA ALA A 19 -1.87 1.78 -8.69
C ALA A 19 -1.93 0.25 -8.67
N VAL A 20 -2.43 -0.31 -7.57
CA VAL A 20 -2.62 -1.76 -7.40
C VAL A 20 -4.04 -2.10 -6.95
N PRO A 21 -4.64 -3.17 -7.49
CA PRO A 21 -5.90 -3.68 -7.00
C PRO A 21 -5.71 -4.40 -5.65
N LEU A 22 -6.50 -4.01 -4.66
CA LEU A 22 -6.57 -4.64 -3.34
C LEU A 22 -8.02 -5.00 -3.00
N CYS A 23 -8.20 -6.08 -2.22
CA CYS A 23 -9.48 -6.30 -1.56
C CYS A 23 -9.69 -5.24 -0.46
N GLY A 24 -10.94 -4.97 -0.07
CA GLY A 24 -11.25 -3.92 0.91
C GLY A 24 -10.48 -4.09 2.22
N THR A 25 -10.30 -5.33 2.70
CA THR A 25 -9.52 -5.62 3.92
C THR A 25 -8.09 -5.10 3.85
N HIS A 26 -7.37 -5.36 2.75
CA HIS A 26 -5.98 -4.92 2.59
C HIS A 26 -5.90 -3.44 2.21
N HIS A 27 -6.89 -2.93 1.47
CA HIS A 27 -6.96 -1.51 1.16
C HIS A 27 -7.06 -0.67 2.44
N HIS A 28 -7.97 -1.03 3.34
CA HIS A 28 -8.10 -0.36 4.64
C HIS A 28 -6.90 -0.58 5.55
N ALA A 29 -6.19 -1.71 5.45
CA ALA A 29 -5.03 -1.98 6.29
C ALA A 29 -3.88 -0.99 6.08
N ILE A 30 -3.74 -0.42 4.88
CA ILE A 30 -2.70 0.58 4.57
C ILE A 30 -2.86 1.85 5.42
N ASP A 31 -4.11 2.26 5.68
CA ASP A 31 -4.43 3.50 6.39
C ASP A 31 -4.51 3.33 7.92
N ARG A 32 -4.36 2.11 8.45
CA ARG A 32 -4.49 1.85 9.90
C ARG A 32 -3.22 2.18 10.66
N ALA A 33 -3.37 2.87 11.80
CA ALA A 33 -2.25 3.23 12.67
C ALA A 33 -1.54 2.02 13.30
N ASP A 34 -2.25 0.91 13.51
CA ASP A 34 -1.73 -0.34 14.07
C ASP A 34 -1.06 -1.24 13.02
N THR A 35 -1.03 -0.81 11.76
CA THR A 35 -0.49 -1.58 10.66
C THR A 35 0.71 -0.84 10.07
N GLU A 36 1.81 -1.56 9.93
CA GLU A 36 2.95 -1.17 9.13
C GLU A 36 2.87 -1.87 7.79
N HIS A 37 3.24 -1.16 6.72
CA HIS A 37 3.32 -1.72 5.40
C HIS A 37 4.56 -1.19 4.68
N TRP A 38 5.05 -1.97 3.72
CA TRP A 38 6.06 -1.52 2.77
C TRP A 38 5.79 -2.19 1.42
N ILE A 39 6.29 -1.54 0.38
CA ILE A 39 6.03 -1.92 -1.01
C ILE A 39 7.36 -2.28 -1.64
N GLU A 40 7.41 -3.44 -2.28
CA GLU A 40 8.52 -3.89 -3.10
C GLU A 40 8.07 -3.98 -4.55
N ARG A 41 8.94 -3.52 -5.45
CA ARG A 41 8.79 -3.69 -6.89
C ARG A 41 10.00 -4.44 -7.42
N ASP A 42 9.78 -5.58 -8.06
CA ASP A 42 10.87 -6.33 -8.69
C ASP A 42 11.17 -5.84 -10.11
N ALA A 43 12.19 -6.45 -10.75
CA ALA A 43 12.64 -6.09 -12.08
C ALA A 43 11.58 -6.35 -13.17
N ASP A 44 10.66 -7.30 -12.94
CA ASP A 44 9.56 -7.63 -13.85
C ASP A 44 8.33 -6.74 -13.60
N GLY A 45 8.42 -5.82 -12.64
CA GLY A 45 7.37 -4.88 -12.29
C GLY A 45 6.26 -5.48 -11.43
N ARG A 46 6.44 -6.68 -10.86
CA ARG A 46 5.52 -7.19 -9.86
C ARG A 46 5.63 -6.33 -8.61
N ILE A 47 4.46 -5.92 -8.11
CA ILE A 47 4.32 -5.22 -6.84
C ILE A 47 3.93 -6.21 -5.75
N THR A 48 4.66 -6.19 -4.64
CA THR A 48 4.31 -6.90 -3.41
C THR A 48 4.11 -5.86 -2.31
N ILE A 49 2.95 -5.90 -1.66
CA ILE A 49 2.70 -5.11 -0.45
C ILE A 49 2.75 -6.05 0.74
N HIS A 50 3.67 -5.77 1.64
CA HIS A 50 3.82 -6.51 2.88
C HIS A 50 3.07 -5.79 3.99
N PHE A 51 2.44 -6.55 4.87
CA PHE A 51 1.70 -6.03 6.01
C PHE A 51 2.24 -6.65 7.30
N ARG A 52 2.47 -5.82 8.30
CA ARG A 52 2.86 -6.23 9.64
C ARG A 52 2.03 -5.48 10.67
N GLN A 53 1.45 -6.21 11.62
CA GLN A 53 0.81 -5.58 12.78
C GLN A 53 1.89 -4.98 13.68
N ARG A 54 1.73 -3.71 14.06
CA ARG A 54 2.54 -3.08 15.09
C ARG A 54 2.17 -3.72 16.42
N GLN A 55 3.15 -4.25 17.14
CA GLN A 55 2.90 -4.67 18.51
C GLN A 55 2.57 -3.43 19.35
N ALA A 56 1.57 -3.55 20.23
CA ALA A 56 1.32 -2.53 21.23
C ALA A 56 2.62 -2.34 22.03
N THR A 57 3.17 -1.13 22.01
CA THR A 57 4.17 -0.74 23.00
C THR A 57 3.41 -0.65 24.32
N GLY A 58 3.60 -1.67 25.17
CA GLY A 58 3.10 -1.68 26.54
C GLY A 58 3.83 -0.70 27.44
#